data_AF-A0A2G5WGA9-F1
#
_entry.id   AF-A0A2G5WGA9-F1
#
_cell.length_a   1.000
_cell.length_b   1.000
_cell.length_c   1.000
_cell.angle_alpha   90.00
_cell.angle_beta   90.00
_cell.angle_gamma   90.00
#
_symmetry.space_group_name_H-M   'P 1'
#
loop_
_entity.id
_entity.type
_entity.pdbx_description
1 polymer ?
#
loop_
_entity_poly.entity_id
_entity_poly.type
_entity_poly.pdbx_seq_one_letter_code
_entity_poly.pdbx_strand_id
1 'polypeptide(L)'
;MNVAMVLLLAEEIGELLGWVAVALAAVPLALYPAKKLLPAVMRSRKDLKKVSRSLLTSLKKLHMPIGIAIFFVVAGHGALLFWTAGEFGMVEWIGTVALLVAVIGGFVGSSYAKKRKVKSLRAIHLGLLAIAIMISCVHILLAWFLE
;
A
#
# COMPACT_ATOMS: atom_id res chain seq x y z
N MET A 1 10.09 -23.26 -24.10
CA MET A 1 10.46 -21.94 -23.56
C MET A 1 11.88 -22.05 -23.01
N ASN A 2 12.84 -21.23 -23.46
CA ASN A 2 14.20 -21.28 -22.91
C ASN A 2 14.21 -20.57 -21.53
N VAL A 3 15.07 -21.03 -20.60
CA VAL A 3 15.18 -20.52 -19.22
C VAL A 3 15.39 -19.02 -19.18
N ALA A 4 16.23 -18.47 -20.07
CA ALA A 4 16.44 -17.03 -20.17
C ALA A 4 15.15 -16.24 -20.44
N MET A 5 14.25 -16.77 -21.28
CA MET A 5 12.96 -16.12 -21.58
C MET A 5 11.99 -16.20 -20.40
N VAL A 6 12.07 -17.25 -19.58
CA VAL A 6 11.28 -17.38 -18.35
C VAL A 6 11.72 -16.33 -17.33
N LEU A 7 13.03 -16.13 -17.16
CA LEU A 7 13.59 -15.19 -16.20
C LEU A 7 13.27 -13.74 -16.58
N LEU A 8 13.46 -13.37 -17.84
CA LEU A 8 13.11 -12.04 -18.35
C LEU A 8 11.62 -11.72 -18.13
N LEU A 9 10.73 -12.68 -18.45
CA LEU A 9 9.30 -12.47 -18.24
C LEU A 9 8.94 -12.34 -16.75
N ALA A 10 9.61 -13.10 -15.87
CA ALA A 10 9.39 -13.03 -14.43
C ALA A 10 9.83 -11.67 -13.86
N GLU A 11 10.92 -11.11 -14.36
CA GLU A 11 11.44 -9.78 -14.00
C GLU A 11 10.46 -8.68 -14.42
N GLU A 12 10.04 -8.67 -15.69
CA GLU A 12 9.04 -7.71 -16.20
C GLU A 12 7.72 -7.76 -15.42
N ILE A 13 7.23 -8.97 -15.10
CA ILE A 13 6.02 -9.15 -14.27
C ILE A 13 6.28 -8.62 -12.86
N GLY A 14 7.45 -8.91 -12.29
CA GLY A 14 7.88 -8.41 -10.98
C GLY A 14 7.79 -6.89 -10.91
N GLU A 15 8.41 -6.17 -11.84
CA GLU A 15 8.35 -4.71 -11.93
C GLU A 15 6.92 -4.18 -12.07
N LEU A 16 6.12 -4.80 -12.95
CA LEU A 16 4.72 -4.42 -13.14
C LEU A 16 3.92 -4.56 -11.84
N LEU A 17 4.13 -5.64 -11.07
CA LEU A 17 3.49 -5.81 -9.77
C LEU A 17 3.87 -4.69 -8.80
N GLY A 18 5.11 -4.20 -8.84
CA GLY A 18 5.56 -3.05 -8.05
C GLY A 18 4.71 -1.80 -8.35
N TRP A 19 4.55 -1.46 -9.63
CA TRP A 19 3.72 -0.32 -10.06
C TRP A 19 2.23 -0.50 -9.74
N VAL A 20 1.71 -1.71 -9.90
CA VAL A 20 0.32 -2.05 -9.51
C VAL A 20 0.13 -1.86 -8.01
N ALA A 21 1.10 -2.25 -7.17
CA ALA A 21 1.03 -2.04 -5.73
C ALA A 21 0.97 -0.55 -5.37
N VAL A 22 1.80 0.29 -6.00
CA VAL A 22 1.80 1.75 -5.82
C VAL A 22 0.43 2.33 -6.19
N ALA A 23 -0.12 1.95 -7.34
CA ALA A 23 -1.43 2.41 -7.80
C ALA A 23 -2.55 1.99 -6.83
N LEU A 24 -2.54 0.73 -6.36
CA LEU A 24 -3.52 0.23 -5.40
C LEU A 24 -3.43 0.93 -4.04
N ALA A 25 -2.22 1.25 -3.58
CA ALA A 25 -1.97 1.92 -2.30
C ALA A 25 -2.56 3.34 -2.23
N ALA A 26 -2.77 4.00 -3.37
CA ALA A 26 -3.41 5.31 -3.43
C ALA A 26 -4.84 5.31 -2.86
N VAL A 27 -5.60 4.23 -3.06
CA VAL A 27 -7.01 4.11 -2.62
C VAL A 27 -7.15 4.15 -1.08
N PRO A 28 -6.49 3.28 -0.30
CA PRO A 28 -6.54 3.35 1.15
C PRO A 28 -5.89 4.63 1.70
N LEU A 29 -4.86 5.17 1.04
CA LEU A 29 -4.22 6.43 1.43
C LEU A 29 -5.20 7.62 1.32
N ALA A 30 -6.00 7.66 0.25
CA ALA A 30 -7.00 8.69 0.02
C ALA A 30 -8.14 8.70 1.05
N LEU A 31 -8.34 7.61 1.81
CA LEU A 31 -9.41 7.49 2.79
C LEU A 31 -9.32 8.56 3.90
N TYR A 32 -8.12 8.87 4.39
CA TYR A 32 -7.93 9.86 5.45
C TYR A 32 -8.26 11.29 5.01
N PRO A 33 -7.68 11.83 3.91
CA PRO A 33 -8.06 13.15 3.43
C PRO A 33 -9.53 13.19 3.00
N ALA A 34 -10.07 12.13 2.38
CA ALA A 34 -11.49 12.06 2.04
C ALA A 34 -12.40 12.18 3.27
N LYS A 35 -12.06 11.54 4.39
CA LYS A 35 -12.80 11.67 5.67
C LYS A 35 -12.80 13.11 6.20
N LYS A 36 -11.75 13.89 5.94
CA LYS A 36 -11.61 15.27 6.42
C LYS A 36 -12.27 16.29 5.48
N LEU A 37 -12.12 16.11 4.17
CA LEU A 37 -12.53 17.08 3.15
C LEU A 37 -13.98 16.89 2.69
N LEU A 38 -14.43 15.64 2.48
CA LEU A 38 -15.78 15.38 1.96
C LEU A 38 -16.92 15.94 2.83
N PRO A 39 -16.85 15.96 4.18
CA PRO A 39 -17.90 16.58 4.99
C PRO A 39 -18.09 18.08 4.69
N ALA A 40 -17.02 18.82 4.39
CA ALA A 40 -17.11 20.22 4.00
C ALA A 40 -17.83 20.36 2.64
N VAL A 41 -17.46 19.52 1.67
CA VAL A 41 -18.11 19.48 0.34
C VAL A 41 -19.60 19.13 0.48
N MET A 42 -19.95 18.17 1.33
CA MET A 42 -21.35 17.77 1.56
C MET A 42 -22.20 18.88 2.21
N ARG A 43 -21.58 19.83 2.93
CA ARG A 43 -22.27 20.99 3.52
C ARG A 43 -22.50 22.09 2.49
N SER A 44 -21.54 22.33 1.59
CA SER A 44 -21.64 23.38 0.56
C SER A 44 -22.42 22.95 -0.68
N ARG A 45 -22.40 21.65 -1.03
CA ARG A 45 -22.97 21.10 -2.27
C ARG A 45 -23.93 19.95 -1.96
N LYS A 46 -25.22 20.29 -1.77
CA LYS A 46 -26.28 19.31 -1.45
C LYS A 46 -26.49 18.29 -2.58
N ASP A 47 -26.27 18.70 -3.83
CA ASP A 47 -26.28 17.88 -5.05
C ASP A 47 -25.27 16.73 -4.99
N LEU A 48 -24.08 16.97 -4.43
CA LEU A 48 -23.00 15.98 -4.34
C LEU A 48 -23.08 15.10 -3.10
N LYS A 49 -24.02 15.36 -2.18
CA LYS A 49 -24.10 14.68 -0.88
C LYS A 49 -24.24 13.16 -1.00
N LYS A 50 -25.06 12.69 -1.95
CA LYS A 50 -25.28 11.25 -2.19
C LYS A 50 -24.01 10.57 -2.72
N VAL A 51 -23.37 11.19 -3.71
CA VAL A 51 -22.13 10.68 -4.33
C VAL A 51 -20.99 10.64 -3.31
N SER A 52 -20.74 11.74 -2.60
CA SER A 52 -19.68 11.84 -1.58
C SER A 52 -19.88 10.84 -0.44
N ARG A 53 -21.11 10.59 0.00
CA ARG A 53 -21.42 9.56 1.00
C ARG A 53 -21.18 8.15 0.47
N SER A 54 -21.56 7.88 -0.78
CA SER A 54 -21.34 6.59 -1.43
C SER A 54 -19.84 6.30 -1.57
N LEU A 55 -19.07 7.29 -2.05
CA LEU A 55 -17.62 7.20 -2.20
C LEU A 55 -16.94 6.92 -0.86
N LEU A 56 -17.28 7.69 0.18
CA LEU A 56 -16.70 7.51 1.51
C LEU A 56 -17.03 6.13 2.12
N THR A 57 -18.24 5.62 1.85
CA THR A 57 -18.66 4.28 2.29
C THR A 57 -17.88 3.20 1.55
N SER A 58 -17.72 3.35 0.23
CA SER A 58 -16.97 2.43 -0.62
C SER A 58 -15.49 2.38 -0.21
N LEU A 59 -14.83 3.52 -0.03
CA LEU A 59 -13.46 3.59 0.44
C LEU A 59 -13.28 2.91 1.80
N LYS A 60 -14.22 3.08 2.73
CA LYS A 60 -14.19 2.39 4.04
C LYS A 60 -14.34 0.87 3.89
N LYS A 61 -15.24 0.41 3.02
CA LYS A 61 -15.51 -1.02 2.80
C LYS A 61 -14.33 -1.71 2.11
N LEU A 62 -13.72 -1.04 1.14
CA LEU A 62 -12.62 -1.57 0.33
C LEU A 62 -11.24 -1.42 0.98
N HIS A 63 -11.08 -0.56 2.00
CA HIS A 63 -9.79 -0.32 2.64
C HIS A 63 -9.06 -1.59 3.09
N MET A 64 -9.75 -2.50 3.79
CA MET A 64 -9.13 -3.74 4.26
C MET A 64 -8.90 -4.76 3.14
N PRO A 65 -9.88 -5.07 2.26
CA PRO A 65 -9.62 -5.93 1.10
C PRO A 65 -8.48 -5.45 0.20
N ILE A 66 -8.41 -4.15 -0.08
CA ILE A 66 -7.32 -3.58 -0.89
C ILE A 66 -5.99 -3.70 -0.15
N GLY A 67 -5.94 -3.43 1.15
CA GLY A 67 -4.71 -3.63 1.95
C GLY A 67 -4.20 -5.07 1.90
N ILE A 68 -5.10 -6.06 1.97
CA ILE A 68 -4.75 -7.47 1.83
C ILE A 68 -4.25 -7.78 0.41
N ALA A 69 -4.92 -7.26 -0.62
CA ALA A 69 -4.49 -7.43 -2.01
C ALA A 69 -3.10 -6.84 -2.25
N ILE A 70 -2.83 -5.63 -1.74
CA ILE A 70 -1.50 -4.99 -1.82
C ILE A 70 -0.44 -5.87 -1.18
N PHE A 71 -0.71 -6.46 -0.01
CA PHE A 71 0.25 -7.37 0.63
C PHE A 71 0.66 -8.52 -0.30
N PHE A 72 -0.30 -9.19 -0.93
CA PHE A 72 0.01 -10.29 -1.86
C PHE A 72 0.72 -9.81 -3.13
N VAL A 73 0.33 -8.66 -3.69
CA VAL A 73 0.99 -8.07 -4.86
C VAL A 73 2.44 -7.72 -4.54
N VAL A 74 2.71 -7.06 -3.41
CA VAL A 74 4.07 -6.67 -2.99
C VAL A 74 4.92 -7.89 -2.63
N ALA A 75 4.35 -8.89 -1.95
CA ALA A 75 5.06 -10.14 -1.69
C ALA A 75 5.41 -10.88 -2.99
N GLY A 76 4.49 -10.90 -3.97
CA GLY A 76 4.75 -11.45 -5.30
C GLY A 76 5.82 -10.70 -6.07
N HIS A 77 5.78 -9.36 -6.05
CA HIS A 77 6.81 -8.49 -6.62
C HIS A 77 8.20 -8.84 -6.06
N GLY A 78 8.36 -8.84 -4.73
CA GLY A 78 9.65 -9.16 -4.10
C GLY A 78 10.10 -10.60 -4.36
N ALA A 79 9.17 -11.57 -4.36
CA ALA A 79 9.50 -12.97 -4.62
C ALA A 79 9.97 -13.22 -6.07
N LEU A 80 9.33 -12.57 -7.05
CA LEU A 80 9.72 -12.70 -8.46
C LEU A 80 11.08 -12.06 -8.72
N LEU A 81 11.32 -10.84 -8.23
CA LEU A 81 12.60 -10.17 -8.41
C LEU A 81 13.75 -10.88 -7.68
N PHE A 82 13.50 -11.42 -6.48
CA PHE A 82 14.49 -12.25 -5.80
C PHE A 82 14.83 -13.51 -6.60
N TRP A 83 13.83 -14.16 -7.20
CA TRP A 83 14.04 -15.35 -8.01
C TRP A 83 14.85 -15.08 -9.28
N THR A 84 14.70 -13.90 -9.89
CA THR A 84 15.42 -13.53 -11.12
C THR A 84 16.82 -12.99 -10.85
N ALA A 85 17.00 -12.15 -9.82
CA ALA A 85 18.29 -11.56 -9.47
C ALA A 85 19.25 -12.59 -8.84
N GLY A 86 18.72 -13.53 -8.05
CA GLY A 86 19.53 -14.56 -7.36
C GLY A 86 20.37 -14.04 -6.19
N GLU A 87 20.27 -12.75 -5.86
CA GLU A 87 20.93 -12.12 -4.72
C GLU A 87 19.96 -11.24 -3.92
N PHE A 88 20.38 -10.85 -2.70
CA PHE A 88 19.57 -10.04 -1.80
C PHE A 88 20.40 -8.85 -1.32
N GLY A 89 20.41 -7.79 -2.12
CA GLY A 89 21.14 -6.56 -1.89
C GLY A 89 20.45 -5.60 -0.91
N MET A 90 20.98 -4.38 -0.87
CA MET A 90 20.47 -3.32 0.00
C MET A 90 19.04 -2.88 -0.39
N VAL A 91 18.73 -2.84 -1.69
CA VAL A 91 17.43 -2.38 -2.21
C VAL A 91 16.31 -3.31 -1.73
N GLU A 92 16.55 -4.61 -1.77
CA GLU A 92 15.66 -5.70 -1.36
C GLU A 92 15.44 -5.70 0.15
N TRP A 93 16.50 -5.46 0.94
CA TRP A 93 16.38 -5.26 2.39
C TRP A 93 15.47 -4.08 2.73
N ILE A 94 15.62 -2.94 2.05
CA ILE A 94 14.79 -1.76 2.29
C ILE A 94 13.33 -2.05 1.94
N GLY A 95 13.07 -2.69 0.78
CA GLY A 95 11.72 -3.09 0.37
C GLY A 95 11.08 -4.06 1.38
N THR A 96 11.84 -5.01 1.89
CA THR A 96 11.38 -5.99 2.89
C THR A 96 11.05 -5.33 4.22
N VAL A 97 11.89 -4.40 4.69
CA VAL A 97 11.61 -3.62 5.91
C VAL A 97 10.33 -2.78 5.73
N ALA A 98 10.12 -2.16 4.57
CA ALA A 98 8.89 -1.42 4.28
C ALA A 98 7.65 -2.32 4.38
N LEU A 99 7.71 -3.52 3.79
CA LEU A 99 6.63 -4.52 3.86
C LEU A 99 6.35 -4.95 5.30
N LEU A 100 7.37 -5.25 6.09
CA LEU A 100 7.22 -5.64 7.49
C LEU A 100 6.55 -4.55 8.32
N VAL A 101 6.97 -3.29 8.17
CA VAL A 101 6.34 -2.15 8.85
C VAL A 101 4.88 -2.01 8.44
N ALA A 102 4.56 -2.18 7.15
CA ALA A 102 3.18 -2.13 6.64
C ALA A 102 2.32 -3.26 7.23
N VAL A 103 2.86 -4.48 7.33
CA VAL A 103 2.18 -5.64 7.93
C VAL A 103 1.86 -5.38 9.41
N ILE A 104 2.82 -4.89 10.19
CA ILE A 104 2.60 -4.48 11.59
C ILE A 104 1.52 -3.40 11.65
N GLY A 105 1.59 -2.41 10.75
CA GLY A 105 0.56 -1.39 10.58
C GLY A 105 -0.83 -1.97 10.34
N GLY A 106 -0.94 -3.01 9.51
CA GLY A 106 -2.17 -3.75 9.25
C GLY A 106 -2.74 -4.44 10.49
N PHE A 107 -1.91 -5.09 11.30
CA PHE A 107 -2.33 -5.70 12.57
C PHE A 107 -2.83 -4.67 13.59
N VAL A 108 -2.13 -3.54 13.72
CA VAL A 108 -2.57 -2.42 14.57
C VAL A 108 -3.88 -1.84 14.05
N GLY A 109 -4.02 -1.69 12.73
CA GLY A 109 -5.25 -1.20 12.08
C GLY A 109 -6.45 -2.12 12.32
N SER A 110 -6.26 -3.43 12.21
CA SER A 110 -7.27 -4.44 12.54
C SER A 110 -7.67 -4.39 14.02
N SER A 111 -6.68 -4.25 14.91
CA SER A 111 -6.92 -4.07 16.35
C SER A 111 -7.70 -2.80 16.66
N TYR A 112 -7.37 -1.69 16.00
CA TYR A 112 -8.12 -0.43 16.09
C TYR A 112 -9.56 -0.59 15.60
N ALA A 113 -9.78 -1.33 14.50
CA ALA A 113 -11.11 -1.56 13.95
C ALA A 113 -12.05 -2.25 14.97
N LYS A 114 -11.50 -3.13 15.81
CA LYS A 114 -12.21 -3.79 16.92
C LYS A 114 -12.34 -2.89 18.17
N LYS A 115 -11.34 -2.04 18.45
CA LYS A 115 -11.24 -1.20 19.67
C LYS A 115 -11.28 0.30 19.36
N ARG A 116 -12.26 0.76 18.58
CA ARG A 116 -12.30 2.13 18.01
C ARG A 116 -12.25 3.30 19.01
N LYS A 117 -12.54 3.05 20.30
CA LYS A 117 -12.47 4.06 21.38
C LYS A 117 -11.02 4.40 21.76
N VAL A 118 -10.06 3.52 21.48
CA VAL A 118 -8.65 3.71 21.84
C VAL A 118 -7.96 4.56 20.78
N LYS A 119 -7.88 5.88 21.03
CA LYS A 119 -7.31 6.85 20.08
C LYS A 119 -5.83 6.60 19.76
N SER A 120 -5.05 6.04 20.69
CA SER A 120 -3.63 5.74 20.49
C SER A 120 -3.40 4.71 19.38
N LEU A 121 -4.25 3.67 19.25
CA LEU A 121 -4.12 2.68 18.18
C LEU A 121 -4.28 3.31 16.79
N ARG A 122 -5.14 4.32 16.64
CA ARG A 122 -5.26 5.07 15.40
C ARG A 122 -3.98 5.85 15.09
N ALA A 123 -3.41 6.52 16.09
CA ALA A 123 -2.18 7.29 15.92
C ALA A 123 -1.01 6.37 15.54
N ILE A 124 -0.88 5.22 16.21
CA ILE A 124 0.15 4.21 15.91
C ILE A 124 -0.04 3.66 14.49
N HIS A 125 -1.25 3.28 14.09
CA HIS A 125 -1.51 2.80 12.72
C HIS A 125 -1.13 3.84 11.66
N LEU A 126 -1.50 5.11 11.86
CA LEU A 126 -1.14 6.19 10.94
C LEU A 126 0.37 6.46 10.92
N GLY A 127 1.04 6.41 12.08
CA GLY A 127 2.49 6.57 12.19
C GLY A 127 3.24 5.45 11.46
N LEU A 128 2.86 4.19 11.69
CA LEU A 128 3.42 3.03 10.99
C LEU A 128 3.22 3.13 9.47
N LEU A 129 2.03 3.56 9.03
CA LEU A 129 1.76 3.74 7.60
C LEU A 129 2.62 4.86 7.00
N ALA A 130 2.81 5.98 7.71
CA ALA A 130 3.67 7.07 7.26
C ALA A 130 5.14 6.62 7.13
N ILE A 131 5.63 5.85 8.12
CA ILE A 131 6.99 5.27 8.08
C ILE A 131 7.11 4.29 6.91
N ALA A 132 6.16 3.39 6.72
CA ALA A 132 6.17 2.44 5.60
C ALA A 132 6.19 3.16 4.24
N ILE A 133 5.40 4.23 4.07
CA ILE A 133 5.39 5.05 2.86
C ILE A 133 6.75 5.72 2.64
N MET A 134 7.34 6.32 3.67
CA MET A 134 8.66 6.95 3.56
C MET A 134 9.74 5.94 3.12
N ILE A 135 9.78 4.76 3.75
CA ILE A 135 10.74 3.71 3.38
C ILE A 135 10.47 3.22 1.95
N SER A 136 9.19 3.07 1.57
CA SER A 136 8.81 2.67 0.21
C SER A 136 9.25 3.71 -0.83
N CYS A 137 9.14 5.01 -0.55
CA CYS A 137 9.66 6.05 -1.43
C CYS A 137 11.18 5.95 -1.59
N VAL A 138 11.91 5.70 -0.50
CA VAL A 138 13.37 5.49 -0.56
C VAL A 138 13.70 4.25 -1.38
N HIS A 139 12.99 3.14 -1.19
CA HIS A 139 13.15 1.92 -1.97
C HIS A 139 12.94 2.17 -3.48
N ILE A 140 11.84 2.83 -3.86
CA ILE A 140 11.55 3.14 -5.27
C ILE A 140 12.63 4.06 -5.87
N LEU A 141 13.08 5.07 -5.12
CA LEU A 141 14.14 5.97 -5.58
C LEU A 141 15.46 5.23 -5.77
N LEU A 142 15.84 4.38 -4.82
CA LEU A 142 17.08 3.61 -4.92
C LEU A 142 17.03 2.60 -6.07
N ALA A 143 15.93 1.86 -6.22
CA ALA A 143 15.74 0.96 -7.35
C ALA A 143 15.90 1.71 -8.68
N TRP A 144 15.27 2.87 -8.82
CA TRP A 144 15.38 3.70 -10.03
C TRP A 144 16.79 4.20 -10.37
N PHE A 145 17.68 4.36 -9.37
CA PHE A 145 19.04 4.89 -9.59
C PHE A 145 20.13 3.83 -9.63
N LEU A 146 19.87 2.62 -9.10
CA LEU A 146 20.86 1.56 -8.96
C LEU A 146 20.64 0.40 -9.95
N GLU A 147 19.43 0.27 -10.50
CA GLU A 147 19.06 -0.65 -11.57
C GLU A 147 18.97 0.12 -12.91
#